data_AF-A0A564U6F1-F1
#
_entry.id   AF-A0A564U6F1-F1
#
_cell.length_a   1.000
_cell.length_b   1.000
_cell.length_c   1.000
_cell.angle_alpha   90.00
_cell.angle_beta   90.00
_cell.angle_gamma   90.00
#
_symmetry.space_group_name_H-M   'P 1'
#
loop_
_entity.id
_entity.type
_entity.pdbx_description
1 polymer ?
#
loop_
_entity_poly.entity_id
_entity_poly.type
_entity_poly.pdbx_seq_one_letter_code
_entity_poly.pdbx_strand_id
1 'polypeptide(L)'
;MGNYLNPDISTFARVVNSEIYVDKTGLIEYTNRSAKTLQSYICISRPRRFGKSIAANMLSAYYTCEYDSRELFSNLKIASSDSYEKHLNKYDVIFLNMQEFLSQSSNVEEMLSLLKKSVIWDLFTRISDTLMKQI
;
A
#
# COMPACT_ATOMS: atom_id res chain seq x y z
N MET A 1 -15.45 -7.62 -6.25
CA MET A 1 -14.82 -7.92 -4.96
C MET A 1 -13.56 -7.09 -4.85
N GLY A 2 -13.39 -6.36 -3.75
CA GLY A 2 -12.20 -5.51 -3.56
C GLY A 2 -10.96 -6.35 -3.30
N ASN A 3 -9.81 -5.86 -3.76
CA ASN A 3 -8.49 -6.40 -3.49
C ASN A 3 -7.85 -5.53 -2.39
N TYR A 4 -7.88 -5.99 -1.14
CA TYR A 4 -7.46 -5.22 0.03
C TYR A 4 -6.14 -5.71 0.61
N LEU A 5 -5.89 -7.02 0.64
CA LEU A 5 -4.61 -7.61 1.05
C LEU A 5 -3.69 -7.73 -0.17
N ASN A 6 -2.50 -7.14 -0.10
CA ASN A 6 -1.49 -7.16 -1.16
C ASN A 6 -2.07 -6.71 -2.52
N PRO A 7 -2.52 -5.43 -2.61
CA PRO A 7 -3.06 -4.92 -3.85
C PRO A 7 -1.99 -4.86 -4.94
N ASP A 8 -2.45 -4.90 -6.19
CA ASP A 8 -1.59 -4.85 -7.38
C ASP A 8 -0.77 -3.55 -7.46
N ILE A 9 0.47 -3.67 -7.94
CA ILE A 9 1.44 -2.55 -8.00
C ILE A 9 1.34 -1.68 -9.26
N SER A 10 0.49 -2.05 -10.23
CA SER A 10 0.41 -1.36 -11.54
C SER A 10 0.05 0.11 -11.41
N THR A 11 -0.70 0.51 -10.38
CA THR A 11 -1.06 1.91 -10.19
C THR A 11 0.18 2.77 -9.94
N PHE A 12 1.12 2.32 -9.11
CA PHE A 12 2.36 3.07 -8.90
C PHE A 12 3.29 2.96 -10.12
N ALA A 13 3.36 1.78 -10.77
CA ALA A 13 4.12 1.62 -12.01
C ALA A 13 3.69 2.60 -13.11
N ARG A 14 2.38 2.80 -13.30
CA ARG A 14 1.83 3.80 -14.23
C ARG A 14 2.20 5.22 -13.86
N VAL A 15 2.25 5.54 -12.56
CA VAL A 15 2.67 6.87 -12.09
C VAL A 15 4.14 7.12 -12.42
N VAL A 16 5.03 6.15 -12.17
CA VAL A 16 6.46 6.27 -12.48
C VAL A 16 6.70 6.43 -13.99
N ASN A 17 5.91 5.73 -14.81
CA ASN A 17 5.99 5.80 -16.28
C ASN A 17 5.26 7.00 -16.90
N SER A 18 4.71 7.92 -16.10
CA SER A 18 4.04 9.12 -16.62
C SER A 18 5.05 10.17 -17.06
N GLU A 19 4.74 10.92 -18.13
CA GLU A 19 5.60 11.98 -18.68
C GLU A 19 6.04 13.00 -17.61
N ILE A 20 5.13 13.32 -16.69
CA ILE A 20 5.38 14.23 -15.58
C ILE A 20 5.29 13.43 -14.28
N TYR A 21 6.43 12.91 -13.82
CA TYR A 21 6.60 12.29 -12.52
C TYR A 21 7.66 13.03 -11.70
N VAL A 22 7.32 13.33 -10.44
CA VAL A 22 8.27 13.90 -9.47
C VAL A 22 8.57 12.84 -8.43
N ASP A 23 9.82 12.42 -8.36
CA ASP A 23 10.25 11.38 -7.45
C ASP A 23 10.20 11.82 -5.98
N LYS A 24 9.28 11.17 -5.25
CA LYS A 24 9.01 11.34 -3.81
C LYS A 24 9.35 10.09 -2.99
N THR A 25 10.08 9.13 -3.56
CA THR A 25 10.45 7.88 -2.87
C THR A 25 11.33 8.10 -1.64
N GLY A 26 11.94 9.27 -1.46
CA GLY A 26 12.59 9.64 -0.19
C GLY A 26 11.66 9.59 1.04
N LEU A 27 10.33 9.64 0.85
CA LEU A 27 9.37 9.37 1.93
C LEU A 27 9.52 7.95 2.51
N ILE A 28 9.89 6.98 1.67
CA ILE A 28 10.06 5.58 2.08
C ILE A 28 11.19 5.44 3.10
N GLU A 29 12.28 6.20 2.94
CA GLU A 29 13.38 6.17 3.91
C GLU A 29 12.91 6.61 5.31
N TYR A 30 12.06 7.64 5.37
CA TYR A 30 11.46 8.08 6.62
C TYR A 30 10.55 7.00 7.21
N THR A 31 9.67 6.39 6.39
CA THR A 31 8.76 5.34 6.86
C THR A 31 9.53 4.09 7.32
N ASN A 32 10.61 3.73 6.64
CA ASN A 32 11.51 2.64 7.04
C ASN A 32 12.14 2.87 8.41
N ARG A 33 12.61 4.10 8.68
CA ARG A 33 13.20 4.47 9.98
C ARG A 33 12.20 4.38 11.13
N SER A 34 10.96 4.77 10.85
CA SER A 34 9.87 4.71 11.83
C SER A 34 9.24 3.32 11.94
N ALA A 35 9.52 2.41 10.99
CA ALA A 35 8.98 1.07 10.99
C ALA A 35 9.38 0.33 12.28
N LYS A 36 8.41 -0.34 12.91
CA LYS A 36 8.59 -1.05 14.19
C LYS A 36 8.99 -0.17 15.38
N THR A 37 8.74 1.14 15.32
CA THR A 37 8.89 2.05 16.46
C THR A 37 7.53 2.55 16.94
N LEU A 38 7.51 3.25 18.08
CA LEU A 38 6.32 3.98 18.55
C LEU A 38 5.86 5.08 17.57
N GLN A 39 6.72 5.50 16.64
CA GLN A 39 6.45 6.51 15.61
C GLN A 39 5.97 5.91 14.28
N SER A 40 5.63 4.61 14.26
CA SER A 40 5.13 3.90 13.05
C SER A 40 3.75 4.37 12.58
N TYR A 41 3.03 5.15 13.40
CA TYR A 41 1.73 5.71 13.07
C TYR A 41 1.90 7.05 12.35
N ILE A 42 1.79 7.04 11.03
CA ILE A 42 2.01 8.23 10.19
C ILE A 42 0.68 8.73 9.63
N CYS A 43 0.38 10.00 9.90
CA CYS A 43 -0.76 10.71 9.32
C CYS A 43 -0.28 11.82 8.38
N ILE A 44 -0.78 11.81 7.13
CA ILE A 44 -0.45 12.83 6.14
C ILE A 44 -1.69 13.69 5.87
N SER A 45 -1.88 14.73 6.69
CA SER A 45 -2.92 15.73 6.50
C SER A 45 -2.46 16.78 5.48
N ARG A 46 -2.93 16.67 4.23
CA ARG A 46 -2.65 17.66 3.16
C ARG A 46 -3.90 17.93 2.31
N PRO A 47 -3.98 19.08 1.61
CA PRO A 47 -5.13 19.43 0.77
C PRO A 47 -5.41 18.43 -0.37
N ARG A 48 -6.59 18.54 -0.99
CA ARG A 48 -6.98 17.74 -2.17
C ARG A 48 -5.94 17.91 -3.29
N ARG A 49 -5.68 16.83 -4.05
CA ARG A 49 -4.72 16.77 -5.19
C ARG A 49 -3.22 16.92 -4.85
N PHE A 50 -2.82 16.85 -3.58
CA PHE A 50 -1.41 16.83 -3.18
C PHE A 50 -0.70 15.46 -3.29
N GLY A 51 -1.26 14.51 -4.06
CA GLY A 51 -0.63 13.21 -4.31
C GLY A 51 -0.65 12.23 -3.13
N LYS A 52 -1.56 12.39 -2.16
CA LYS A 52 -1.68 11.48 -1.01
C LYS A 52 -1.96 10.03 -1.45
N SER A 53 -2.90 9.83 -2.37
CA SER A 53 -3.22 8.50 -2.91
C SER A 53 -2.02 7.90 -3.67
N ILE A 54 -1.26 8.73 -4.39
CA ILE A 54 -0.03 8.29 -5.05
C ILE A 54 1.01 7.83 -4.02
N ALA A 55 1.19 8.58 -2.93
CA ALA A 55 2.09 8.19 -1.85
C ALA A 55 1.66 6.88 -1.17
N ALA A 56 0.36 6.68 -0.95
CA ALA A 56 -0.15 5.42 -0.40
C ALA A 56 0.10 4.24 -1.36
N ASN A 57 -0.15 4.42 -2.66
CA ASN A 57 0.15 3.39 -3.68
C ASN A 57 1.64 3.08 -3.77
N MET A 58 2.49 4.10 -3.68
CA MET A 58 3.95 3.95 -3.63
C MET A 58 4.40 3.10 -2.43
N LEU A 59 3.91 3.43 -1.23
CA LEU A 59 4.24 2.66 -0.02
C LEU A 59 3.73 1.22 -0.13
N SER A 60 2.52 1.02 -0.66
CA SER A 60 1.96 -0.30 -0.89
C SER A 60 2.82 -1.14 -1.83
N ALA A 61 3.23 -0.57 -2.97
CA ALA A 61 4.07 -1.25 -3.95
C ALA A 61 5.47 -1.58 -3.41
N TYR A 62 6.03 -0.70 -2.57
CA TYR A 62 7.34 -0.91 -1.97
C TYR A 62 7.34 -2.02 -0.92
N TYR A 63 6.33 -2.06 -0.04
CA TYR A 63 6.32 -2.99 1.09
C TYR A 63 5.76 -4.38 0.76
N THR A 64 4.83 -4.48 -0.20
CA THR A 64 4.08 -5.73 -0.46
C THR A 64 5.00 -6.90 -0.83
N CYS A 65 4.83 -8.04 -0.16
CA CYS A 65 5.57 -9.27 -0.41
C CYS A 65 5.08 -10.07 -1.64
N GLU A 66 3.92 -9.72 -2.20
CA GLU A 66 3.27 -10.47 -3.29
C GLU A 66 3.97 -10.26 -4.65
N TYR A 67 4.62 -9.11 -4.84
CA TYR A 67 5.21 -8.72 -6.11
C TYR A 67 6.68 -8.36 -5.94
N ASP A 68 7.53 -8.77 -6.88
CA ASP A 68 8.91 -8.27 -6.95
C ASP A 68 8.91 -6.87 -7.58
N SER A 69 9.14 -5.84 -6.76
CA SER A 69 9.12 -4.44 -7.18
C SER A 69 10.51 -3.82 -7.27
N ARG A 70 11.59 -4.62 -7.15
CA ARG A 70 12.99 -4.11 -7.19
C ARG A 70 13.28 -3.24 -8.40
N GLU A 71 12.87 -3.67 -9.59
CA GLU A 71 13.10 -2.90 -10.82
C GLU A 71 12.31 -1.58 -10.84
N LEU A 72 11.10 -1.56 -10.26
CA LEU A 72 10.27 -0.37 -10.20
C LEU A 72 10.90 0.74 -9.36
N PHE A 73 11.70 0.38 -8.35
CA PHE A 73 12.35 1.33 -7.44
C PHE A 73 13.84 1.55 -7.70
N SER A 74 14.49 0.73 -8.53
CA SER A 74 15.96 0.74 -8.74
C SER A 74 16.51 2.07 -9.25
N ASN A 75 15.72 2.81 -10.04
CA ASN A 75 16.10 4.09 -10.63
C ASN A 75 15.55 5.30 -9.86
N LEU A 76 14.98 5.10 -8.65
CA LEU A 76 14.39 6.15 -7.82
C LEU A 76 15.30 6.45 -6.61
N LYS A 77 15.12 7.62 -6.00
CA LYS A 77 15.95 8.12 -4.87
C LYS A 77 16.10 7.12 -3.73
N ILE A 78 15.06 6.32 -3.45
CA ILE A 78 15.13 5.32 -2.38
C ILE A 78 16.21 4.25 -2.62
N ALA A 79 16.58 3.96 -3.86
CA ALA A 79 17.59 2.94 -4.19
C ALA A 79 18.98 3.26 -3.62
N SER A 80 19.28 4.54 -3.34
CA SER A 80 20.52 4.98 -2.72
C SER A 80 20.49 4.92 -1.18
N SER A 81 19.36 4.55 -0.56
CA SER A 81 19.24 4.45 0.89
C SER A 81 19.72 3.10 1.42
N ASP A 82 20.47 3.12 2.53
CA ASP A 82 20.85 1.91 3.29
C ASP A 82 19.66 1.07 3.79
N SER A 83 18.46 1.66 3.78
CA SER A 83 17.22 0.99 4.19
C SER A 83 16.48 0.32 3.04
N TYR A 84 16.92 0.53 1.79
CA TYR A 84 16.19 0.14 0.58
C TYR A 84 15.81 -1.34 0.56
N GLU A 85 16.78 -2.25 0.62
CA GLU A 85 16.53 -3.69 0.53
C GLU A 85 16.01 -4.31 1.85
N LYS A 86 16.09 -3.56 2.97
CA LYS A 86 15.70 -4.08 4.30
C LYS A 86 14.21 -4.32 4.42
N HIS A 87 13.41 -3.52 3.72
CA HIS A 87 11.95 -3.52 3.82
C HIS A 87 11.23 -3.79 2.49
N LEU A 88 11.96 -3.72 1.37
CA LEU A 88 11.43 -3.94 0.04
C LEU A 88 10.84 -5.35 -0.09
N ASN A 89 9.57 -5.40 -0.44
CA ASN A 89 8.81 -6.63 -0.64
C ASN A 89 8.84 -7.62 0.53
N LYS A 90 8.72 -7.13 1.78
CA LYS A 90 8.82 -7.97 3.00
C LYS A 90 7.53 -8.09 3.81
N TYR A 91 6.44 -7.45 3.41
CA TYR A 91 5.26 -7.33 4.27
C TYR A 91 3.97 -7.62 3.53
N ASP A 92 3.02 -8.22 4.24
CA ASP A 92 1.62 -8.12 3.87
C ASP A 92 1.13 -6.69 4.05
N VAL A 93 0.44 -6.17 3.03
CA VAL A 93 -0.07 -4.80 3.02
C VAL A 93 -1.59 -4.84 2.94
N ILE A 94 -2.26 -4.24 3.92
CA ILE A 94 -3.70 -3.99 3.85
C ILE A 94 -3.91 -2.56 3.36
N PHE A 95 -4.54 -2.41 2.20
CA PHE A 95 -4.83 -1.11 1.59
C PHE A 95 -6.33 -0.83 1.61
N LEU A 96 -6.74 0.22 2.31
CA LEU A 96 -8.14 0.56 2.50
C LEU A 96 -8.45 1.94 1.90
N ASN A 97 -9.40 1.97 0.97
CA ASN A 97 -9.98 3.21 0.48
C ASN A 97 -11.29 3.51 1.22
N MET A 98 -11.21 4.27 2.33
CA MET A 98 -12.37 4.61 3.15
C MET A 98 -13.50 5.30 2.36
N GLN A 99 -13.16 6.05 1.29
CA GLN A 99 -14.14 6.76 0.47
C GLN A 99 -15.07 5.79 -0.29
N GLU A 100 -14.56 4.62 -0.69
CA GLU A 100 -15.34 3.60 -1.38
C GLU A 100 -16.44 3.06 -0.47
N PHE A 101 -16.09 2.72 0.77
CA PHE A 101 -17.05 2.24 1.77
C PHE A 101 -18.07 3.33 2.15
N LEU A 102 -17.61 4.57 2.35
CA LEU A 102 -18.50 5.70 2.65
C LEU A 102 -19.52 5.94 1.53
N SER A 103 -19.15 5.74 0.26
CA SER A 103 -20.07 5.94 -0.86
C SER A 103 -21.18 4.88 -0.96
N GLN A 104 -21.04 3.77 -0.24
CA GLN A 104 -21.94 2.61 -0.27
C GLN A 104 -22.72 2.43 1.04
N SER A 105 -22.72 3.42 1.93
CA SER A 105 -23.29 3.30 3.27
C SER A 105 -24.01 4.58 3.67
N SER A 106 -25.08 4.43 4.44
CA SER A 106 -25.93 5.55 4.85
C SER A 106 -25.42 6.23 6.12
N ASN A 107 -24.65 5.50 6.91
CA ASN A 107 -24.06 5.93 8.18
C ASN A 107 -22.72 5.23 8.45
N VAL A 108 -22.05 5.62 9.53
CA VAL A 108 -20.72 5.12 9.90
C VAL A 108 -20.79 3.65 10.32
N GLU A 109 -21.85 3.25 11.02
CA GLU A 109 -22.04 1.89 11.51
C GLU A 109 -22.18 0.89 10.34
N GLU A 110 -22.96 1.23 9.33
CA GLU A 110 -23.09 0.46 8.08
C GLU A 110 -21.75 0.38 7.34
N MET A 111 -21.04 1.51 7.22
CA MET A 111 -19.73 1.56 6.57
C MET A 111 -18.73 0.64 7.28
N LEU A 112 -18.67 0.68 8.61
CA LEU A 112 -17.79 -0.19 9.40
C LEU A 112 -18.17 -1.67 9.27
N SER A 113 -19.46 -1.97 9.22
CA SER A 113 -19.96 -3.33 8.98
C SER A 113 -19.56 -3.86 7.61
N LEU A 114 -19.72 -3.02 6.57
CA LEU A 114 -19.32 -3.35 5.19
C LEU A 114 -17.81 -3.53 5.06
N LEU A 115 -17.03 -2.61 5.62
CA LEU A 115 -15.56 -2.69 5.64
C LEU A 115 -15.11 -3.98 6.32
N LYS A 116 -15.61 -4.26 7.53
CA LYS A 116 -15.24 -5.46 8.29
C LYS A 116 -15.54 -6.73 7.49
N LYS A 117 -16.75 -6.86 6.93
CA LYS A 117 -17.14 -8.03 6.12
C LYS A 117 -16.25 -8.19 4.90
N SER A 118 -15.99 -7.10 4.18
CA SER A 118 -15.23 -7.12 2.92
C SER A 118 -13.76 -7.50 3.14
N VAL A 119 -13.12 -6.89 4.14
CA VAL A 119 -11.71 -7.14 4.46
C VAL A 119 -11.52 -8.55 5.01
N ILE A 120 -12.37 -8.98 5.94
CA ILE A 120 -12.30 -10.34 6.50
C ILE A 120 -12.46 -11.39 5.40
N TRP A 121 -13.41 -11.18 4.48
CA TRP A 121 -13.64 -12.11 3.38
C TRP A 121 -12.42 -12.20 2.44
N ASP A 122 -11.83 -11.07 2.03
CA ASP A 122 -10.63 -11.06 1.18
C ASP A 122 -9.42 -11.72 1.86
N LEU A 123 -9.22 -11.46 3.16
CA LEU A 123 -8.19 -12.12 3.95
C LEU A 123 -8.38 -13.64 4.00
N PHE A 124 -9.59 -14.12 4.30
CA PHE A 124 -9.87 -15.56 4.33
C PHE A 124 -9.60 -16.21 2.99
N THR A 125 -10.12 -15.65 1.89
CA THR A 125 -9.93 -16.21 0.54
C THR A 125 -8.46 -16.31 0.17
N ARG A 126 -7.67 -15.24 0.37
CA ARG A 126 -6.25 -15.23 -0.02
C ARG A 126 -5.37 -16.13 0.85
N ILE A 127 -5.64 -16.20 2.15
CA ILE A 127 -4.89 -17.08 3.05
C ILE A 127 -5.20 -18.54 2.73
N SER A 128 -6.47 -18.88 2.49
CA SER A 128 -6.86 -20.23 2.07
C SER A 128 -6.23 -20.63 0.74
N ASP A 129 -6.23 -19.73 -0.25
CA ASP A 129 -5.57 -19.98 -1.54
C ASP A 129 -4.05 -20.21 -1.39
N THR A 130 -3.41 -19.47 -0.49
CA THR A 130 -1.97 -19.63 -0.21
C THR A 130 -1.67 -20.97 0.45
N LEU A 131 -2.49 -21.41 1.43
CA LEU A 131 -2.34 -22.73 2.06
C LEU A 131 -2.53 -23.86 1.04
N MET A 132 -3.49 -23.73 0.13
CA MET A 132 -3.77 -24.74 -0.90
C MET A 132 -2.64 -24.87 -1.94
N LYS A 133 -1.86 -23.82 -2.18
CA LYS A 133 -0.71 -23.84 -3.11
C LYS A 133 0.55 -24.49 -2.52
N GLN A 134 0.58 -24.75 -1.21
CA GLN A 134 1.73 -25.36 -0.51
C GLN A 134 1.60 -26.89 -0.33
N ILE A 135 0.48 -27.47 -0.78
CA ILE A 135 0.19 -28.92 -0.78
C ILE A 135 0.28 -29.42 -2.22
#